data_AF-H3GZJ2-F1
#
_entry.id   AF-H3GZJ2-F1
#
_cell.length_a   1.000
_cell.length_b   1.000
_cell.length_c   1.000
_cell.angle_alpha   90.00
_cell.angle_beta   90.00
_cell.angle_gamma   90.00
#
_symmetry.space_group_name_H-M   'P 1'
#
loop_
_entity.id
_entity.type
_entity.pdbx_description
1 polymer ?
#
loop_
_entity_poly.entity_id
_entity_poly.type
_entity_poly.pdbx_seq_one_letter_code
_entity_poly.pdbx_strand_id
1 'polypeptide(L)'
;MRINPFLPKVNNLQDCGTDATCTADQKRRKANFVKLKAAHFFISPQDDLQSPWQSCALGKYSTVASLDEVETKFSDFTIVDMKQTAEYANDLYGLKTLDTAGGLFIHEVPDVPHNCWLFDYTSLATNLPCKHDPVYDAQIYPVLV
;
A
#
# COMPACT_ATOMS: atom_id res chain seq x y z
N MET A 1 -2.96 11.81 23.12
CA MET A 1 -2.88 10.56 22.33
C MET A 1 -1.44 10.39 21.85
N ARG A 2 -0.83 9.20 21.90
CA ARG A 2 0.52 8.95 21.36
C ARG A 2 0.38 8.45 19.92
N ILE A 3 1.12 9.05 18.98
CA ILE A 3 1.20 8.56 17.60
C ILE A 3 1.83 7.17 17.61
N ASN A 4 1.22 6.21 16.92
CA ASN A 4 1.76 4.86 16.82
C ASN A 4 3.09 4.89 16.03
N PRO A 5 4.23 4.49 16.62
CA PRO A 5 5.52 4.57 15.95
C PRO A 5 5.72 3.49 14.87
N PHE A 6 4.83 2.50 14.79
CA PHE A 6 4.96 1.35 13.90
C PHE A 6 4.89 1.74 12.43
N LEU A 7 3.84 2.46 12.00
CA LEU A 7 3.65 2.81 10.59
C LEU A 7 4.78 3.70 10.04
N PRO A 8 5.22 4.75 10.76
CA PRO A 8 6.40 5.50 10.34
C PRO A 8 7.66 4.63 10.21
N LYS A 9 7.83 3.63 11.08
CA LYS A 9 8.99 2.72 11.04
C LYS A 9 9.01 1.81 9.83
N VAL A 10 7.88 1.20 9.48
CA VAL A 10 7.83 0.25 8.35
C VAL A 10 7.95 0.97 7.00
N ASN A 11 7.51 2.23 6.92
CA ASN A 11 7.59 3.04 5.70
C ASN A 11 8.88 3.90 5.63
N ASN A 12 9.85 3.71 6.53
CA ASN A 12 11.07 4.52 6.63
C ASN A 12 10.80 6.05 6.74
N LEU A 13 9.69 6.44 7.37
CA LEU A 13 9.30 7.85 7.61
C LEU A 13 9.78 8.41 8.95
N GLN A 14 10.40 7.59 9.81
CA GLN A 14 10.87 8.04 11.12
C GLN A 14 11.92 9.14 10.97
N ASP A 15 11.77 10.22 11.76
CA ASP A 15 12.87 11.15 11.97
C ASP A 15 13.90 10.49 12.89
N CYS A 16 15.07 10.17 12.35
CA CYS A 16 16.16 9.58 13.11
C CYS A 16 16.97 10.61 13.90
N GLY A 17 16.88 11.90 13.60
CA GLY A 17 17.75 12.93 14.21
C GLY A 17 19.23 12.51 14.20
N THR A 18 19.82 12.37 15.38
CA THR A 18 21.21 11.90 15.58
C THR A 18 21.34 10.42 15.91
N ASP A 19 20.25 9.64 15.89
CA ASP A 19 20.26 8.20 16.15
C ASP A 19 20.87 7.44 14.96
N ALA A 20 22.13 7.05 15.15
CA ALA A 20 22.89 6.26 14.18
C ALA A 20 22.29 4.87 13.94
N THR A 21 21.64 4.26 14.95
CA THR A 21 21.00 2.94 14.83
C THR A 21 19.77 3.05 13.95
N CYS A 22 18.92 4.05 14.19
CA CYS A 22 17.76 4.35 13.35
C CYS A 22 18.18 4.57 11.88
N THR A 23 19.21 5.39 11.66
CA THR A 23 19.74 5.67 10.32
C THR A 23 20.27 4.41 9.62
N ALA A 24 21.02 3.57 10.35
CA ALA A 24 21.52 2.31 9.82
C ALA A 24 20.37 1.35 9.47
N ASP A 25 19.32 1.32 10.29
CA ASP A 25 18.15 0.49 10.07
C ASP A 25 17.33 0.93 8.84
N GLN A 26 17.15 2.24 8.61
CA GLN A 26 16.51 2.75 7.40
C GLN A 26 17.28 2.33 6.14
N LYS A 27 18.61 2.49 6.15
CA LYS A 27 19.49 2.03 5.05
C LYS A 27 19.36 0.53 4.82
N ARG A 28 19.36 -0.27 5.88
CA ARG A 28 19.21 -1.74 5.80
C ARG A 28 17.86 -2.15 5.21
N ARG A 29 16.75 -1.53 5.64
CA ARG A 29 15.40 -1.82 5.10
C ARG A 29 15.32 -1.49 3.60
N LYS A 30 15.84 -0.32 3.20
CA LYS A 30 15.94 0.06 1.78
C LYS A 30 16.75 -0.96 0.98
N ALA A 31 17.96 -1.29 1.46
CA ALA A 31 18.83 -2.25 0.80
C ALA A 31 18.23 -3.66 0.70
N ASN A 32 17.32 -4.03 1.61
CA ASN A 32 16.62 -5.31 1.56
C ASN A 32 15.46 -5.29 0.57
N PHE A 33 14.65 -4.22 0.57
CA PHE A 33 13.48 -4.13 -0.30
C PHE A 33 13.86 -4.15 -1.79
N VAL A 34 14.93 -3.44 -2.18
CA VAL A 34 15.40 -3.39 -3.58
C VAL A 34 16.03 -4.70 -4.08
N LYS A 35 16.12 -5.74 -3.24
CA LYS A 35 16.54 -7.08 -3.68
C LYS A 35 15.39 -7.88 -4.31
N LEU A 36 14.15 -7.42 -4.16
CA LEU A 36 13.01 -8.04 -4.81
C LEU A 36 13.21 -7.99 -6.34
N LYS A 37 13.07 -9.15 -7.00
CA LYS A 37 13.09 -9.21 -8.46
C LYS A 37 11.83 -8.63 -9.08
N ALA A 38 10.70 -8.90 -8.41
CA ALA A 38 9.40 -8.39 -8.75
C ALA A 38 8.57 -8.26 -7.47
N ALA A 39 7.75 -7.22 -7.38
CA ALA A 39 6.73 -7.04 -6.36
C ALA A 39 5.40 -6.77 -7.06
N HIS A 40 4.48 -7.74 -6.94
CA HIS A 40 3.15 -7.69 -7.55
C HIS A 40 2.11 -7.32 -6.50
N PHE A 41 1.40 -6.22 -6.73
CA PHE A 41 0.30 -5.75 -5.91
C PHE A 41 -0.99 -5.90 -6.70
N PHE A 42 -1.94 -6.67 -6.16
CA PHE A 42 -3.27 -6.86 -6.75
C PHE A 42 -4.29 -6.07 -5.95
N ILE A 43 -5.06 -5.23 -6.62
CA ILE A 43 -5.94 -4.25 -6.00
C ILE A 43 -7.27 -4.18 -6.75
N SER A 44 -8.30 -3.71 -6.08
CA SER A 44 -9.63 -3.53 -6.66
C SER A 44 -10.29 -2.27 -6.12
N PRO A 45 -10.89 -1.44 -6.98
CA PRO A 45 -11.76 -0.34 -6.54
C PRO A 45 -13.01 -0.82 -5.79
N GLN A 46 -13.36 -2.10 -5.90
CA GLN A 46 -14.48 -2.74 -5.21
C GLN A 46 -14.05 -3.45 -3.91
N ASP A 47 -12.82 -3.23 -3.44
CA ASP A 47 -12.43 -3.62 -2.09
C ASP A 47 -13.36 -2.94 -1.07
N ASP A 48 -14.06 -3.75 -0.30
CA ASP A 48 -15.13 -3.34 0.60
C ASP A 48 -14.72 -3.37 2.08
N LEU A 49 -13.43 -3.53 2.37
CA LEU A 49 -12.87 -3.50 3.72
C LEU A 49 -11.76 -2.45 3.88
N GLN A 50 -10.86 -2.35 2.92
CA GLN A 50 -9.74 -1.44 2.98
C GLN A 50 -10.17 0.00 2.64
N SER A 51 -9.85 0.96 3.51
CA SER A 51 -10.13 2.38 3.26
C SER A 51 -8.88 3.24 3.52
N PRO A 52 -8.34 3.95 2.51
CA PRO A 52 -8.76 3.91 1.10
C PRO A 52 -8.26 2.63 0.43
N TRP A 53 -8.99 2.09 -0.56
CA TRP A 53 -8.55 0.90 -1.30
C TRP A 53 -7.20 1.12 -2.00
N GLN A 54 -6.90 2.37 -2.37
CA GLN A 54 -5.61 2.78 -2.94
C GLN A 54 -4.43 2.58 -1.97
N SER A 55 -4.66 2.31 -0.68
CA SER A 55 -3.58 1.89 0.23
C SER A 55 -2.90 0.60 -0.25
N CYS A 56 -3.62 -0.29 -0.92
CA CYS A 56 -3.03 -1.48 -1.54
C CYS A 56 -2.25 -1.14 -2.82
N ALA A 57 -2.55 0.01 -3.44
CA ALA A 57 -1.82 0.59 -4.56
C ALA A 57 -0.63 1.46 -4.11
N LEU A 58 -0.28 1.40 -2.82
CA LEU A 58 0.76 2.23 -2.19
C LEU A 58 0.46 3.75 -2.23
N GLY A 59 -0.80 4.12 -2.48
CA GLY A 59 -1.34 5.46 -2.26
C GLY A 59 -1.85 5.64 -0.82
N LYS A 60 -2.33 6.84 -0.49
CA LYS A 60 -2.91 7.14 0.83
C LYS A 60 -3.76 8.40 0.81
N TYR A 61 -4.49 8.65 1.89
CA TYR A 61 -5.09 9.96 2.12
C TYR A 61 -4.03 11.06 2.23
N SER A 62 -4.40 12.29 1.85
CA SER A 62 -3.60 13.49 2.03
C SER A 62 -3.22 13.72 3.50
N THR A 63 -2.03 14.26 3.73
CA THR A 63 -1.58 14.62 5.08
C THR A 63 -2.41 15.77 5.65
N VAL A 64 -2.74 15.66 6.93
CA VAL A 64 -3.38 16.74 7.71
C VAL A 64 -2.41 17.37 8.70
N ALA A 65 -2.72 18.58 9.14
CA ALA A 65 -1.87 19.35 10.05
C ALA A 65 -2.02 18.92 11.51
N SER A 66 -3.16 18.31 11.89
CA SER A 66 -3.44 17.89 13.26
C SER A 66 -4.33 16.65 13.32
N LEU A 67 -4.40 16.02 14.49
CA LEU A 67 -5.34 14.92 14.75
C LEU A 67 -6.79 15.36 14.66
N ASP A 68 -7.11 16.58 15.10
CA ASP A 68 -8.47 17.13 15.06
C ASP A 68 -9.01 17.19 13.62
N GLU A 69 -8.14 17.44 12.63
CA GLU A 69 -8.53 17.41 11.21
C GLU A 69 -8.87 16.01 10.72
N VAL A 70 -8.33 14.94 11.31
CA VAL A 70 -8.73 13.55 11.02
C VAL A 70 -10.19 13.33 11.39
N GLU A 71 -10.63 13.88 12.52
CA GLU A 71 -11.99 13.69 13.01
C GLU A 71 -13.00 14.64 12.33
N THR A 72 -12.56 15.85 11.99
CA THR A 72 -13.47 16.93 11.55
C THR A 72 -13.48 17.17 10.04
N LYS A 73 -12.44 16.75 9.30
CA LYS A 73 -12.27 17.04 7.87
C LYS A 73 -12.08 15.80 7.01
N PHE A 74 -12.47 14.61 7.50
CA PHE A 74 -12.28 13.36 6.76
C PHE A 74 -12.85 13.41 5.33
N SER A 75 -13.99 14.09 5.12
CA SER A 75 -14.59 14.28 3.78
C SER A 75 -13.73 15.08 2.81
N ASP A 76 -12.83 15.92 3.32
CA ASP A 76 -11.96 16.79 2.53
C ASP A 76 -10.67 16.07 2.12
N PHE A 77 -10.47 14.84 2.61
CA PHE A 77 -9.25 14.10 2.36
C PHE A 77 -9.22 13.68 0.89
N THR A 78 -8.12 14.00 0.25
CA THR A 78 -7.88 13.60 -1.14
C THR A 78 -7.00 12.36 -1.16
N ILE A 79 -7.07 11.59 -2.25
CA ILE A 79 -6.17 10.47 -2.47
C ILE A 79 -4.88 11.00 -3.09
N VAL A 80 -3.75 10.63 -2.49
CA VAL A 80 -2.41 10.87 -2.99
C VAL A 80 -1.91 9.58 -3.61
N ASP A 81 -1.63 9.62 -4.91
CA ASP A 81 -1.10 8.47 -5.64
C ASP A 81 0.32 8.13 -5.17
N MET A 82 0.71 6.86 -5.30
CA MET A 82 2.01 6.34 -4.88
C MET A 82 3.17 7.27 -5.26
N LYS A 83 3.23 7.74 -6.52
CA LYS A 83 4.33 8.56 -7.04
C LYS A 83 4.43 9.95 -6.40
N GLN A 84 3.35 10.42 -5.79
CA GLN A 84 3.26 11.72 -5.11
C GLN A 84 3.50 11.60 -3.60
N THR A 85 3.59 10.38 -3.06
CA THR A 85 3.90 10.15 -1.64
C THR A 85 5.36 10.51 -1.31
N ALA A 86 5.62 10.89 -0.06
CA ALA A 86 6.99 11.14 0.42
C ALA A 86 7.87 9.88 0.33
N GLU A 87 7.27 8.71 0.56
CA GLU A 87 7.89 7.39 0.45
C GLU A 87 8.50 7.15 -0.93
N TYR A 88 7.75 7.46 -1.99
CA TYR A 88 8.24 7.35 -3.37
C TYR A 88 9.14 8.52 -3.75
N ALA A 89 8.72 9.76 -3.51
CA ALA A 89 9.43 10.96 -3.93
C ALA A 89 10.86 11.01 -3.37
N ASN A 90 11.02 10.64 -2.10
CA ASN A 90 12.30 10.58 -1.41
C ASN A 90 12.95 9.18 -1.44
N ASP A 91 12.31 8.21 -2.08
CA ASP A 91 12.77 6.82 -2.20
C ASP A 91 13.19 6.20 -0.85
N LEU A 92 12.34 6.37 0.17
CA LEU A 92 12.70 6.15 1.58
C LEU A 92 13.07 4.71 1.88
N TYR A 93 12.33 3.76 1.32
CA TYR A 93 12.59 2.32 1.44
C TYR A 93 12.94 1.66 0.10
N GLY A 94 13.21 2.45 -0.95
CA GLY A 94 13.60 1.90 -2.25
C GLY A 94 12.43 1.66 -3.22
N LEU A 95 11.24 2.18 -2.93
CA LEU A 95 10.06 2.02 -3.80
C LEU A 95 10.28 2.59 -5.20
N LYS A 96 10.78 3.81 -5.30
CA LYS A 96 11.08 4.45 -6.59
C LYS A 96 12.22 3.73 -7.30
N THR A 97 13.23 3.28 -6.55
CA THR A 97 14.30 2.45 -7.11
C THR A 97 13.74 1.16 -7.73
N LEU A 98 12.85 0.45 -7.02
CA LEU A 98 12.24 -0.78 -7.53
C LEU A 98 11.33 -0.53 -8.75
N ASP A 99 10.50 0.51 -8.70
CA ASP A 99 9.62 0.92 -9.81
C ASP A 99 10.40 1.27 -11.07
N THR A 100 11.41 2.13 -10.94
CA THR A 100 12.23 2.56 -12.09
C THR A 100 13.08 1.45 -12.68
N ALA A 101 13.41 0.43 -11.89
CA ALA A 101 14.06 -0.79 -12.36
C ALA A 101 13.11 -1.78 -13.05
N GLY A 102 11.80 -1.49 -13.10
CA GLY A 102 10.78 -2.37 -13.68
C GLY A 102 10.41 -3.56 -12.79
N GLY A 103 10.74 -3.50 -11.50
CA GLY A 103 10.47 -4.57 -10.53
C GLY A 103 9.18 -4.37 -9.72
N LEU A 104 8.40 -3.32 -9.98
CA LEU A 104 7.13 -3.05 -9.30
C LEU A 104 5.97 -3.15 -10.29
N PHE A 105 4.94 -3.91 -9.91
CA PHE A 105 3.75 -4.13 -10.73
C PHE A 105 2.49 -3.90 -9.89
N ILE A 106 1.64 -2.97 -10.32
CA ILE A 106 0.33 -2.70 -9.72
C ILE A 106 -0.73 -3.18 -10.69
N HIS A 107 -1.52 -4.17 -10.27
CA HIS A 107 -2.59 -4.81 -11.03
C HIS A 107 -3.92 -4.36 -10.46
N GLU A 108 -4.53 -3.37 -11.12
CA GLU A 108 -5.89 -2.93 -10.79
C GLU A 108 -6.89 -3.82 -11.53
N VAL A 109 -7.68 -4.58 -10.75
CA VAL A 109 -8.67 -5.53 -11.26
C VAL A 109 -10.05 -5.10 -10.76
N PRO A 110 -11.02 -4.89 -11.66
CA PRO A 110 -12.37 -4.52 -11.26
C PRO A 110 -13.10 -5.71 -10.63
N ASP A 111 -14.13 -5.40 -9.84
CA ASP A 111 -15.15 -6.33 -9.36
C ASP A 111 -14.63 -7.45 -8.44
N VAL A 112 -13.49 -7.24 -7.77
CA VAL A 112 -12.96 -8.17 -6.77
C VAL A 112 -13.13 -7.57 -5.36
N PRO A 113 -14.05 -8.10 -4.52
CA PRO A 113 -14.18 -7.68 -3.13
C PRO A 113 -13.03 -8.23 -2.25
N HIS A 114 -12.78 -7.63 -1.09
CA HIS A 114 -11.51 -7.76 -0.36
C HIS A 114 -11.04 -9.20 -0.14
N ASN A 115 -11.92 -10.05 0.38
CA ASN A 115 -11.53 -11.42 0.74
C ASN A 115 -11.52 -12.37 -0.46
N CYS A 116 -12.07 -11.98 -1.62
CA CYS A 116 -12.08 -12.84 -2.81
C CYS A 116 -10.68 -13.07 -3.39
N TRP A 117 -9.71 -12.22 -3.02
CA TRP A 117 -8.29 -12.45 -3.30
C TRP A 117 -7.73 -13.70 -2.64
N LEU A 118 -8.38 -14.23 -1.60
CA LEU A 118 -7.86 -15.34 -0.78
C LEU A 118 -8.81 -16.55 -0.71
N PHE A 119 -10.12 -16.34 -0.79
CA PHE A 119 -11.14 -17.39 -0.70
C PHE A 119 -12.51 -16.88 -1.15
N ASP A 120 -13.44 -17.80 -1.43
CA ASP A 120 -14.83 -17.47 -1.78
C ASP A 120 -15.44 -16.48 -0.77
N TYR A 121 -16.05 -15.42 -1.28
CA TYR A 121 -16.52 -14.32 -0.44
C TYR A 121 -17.81 -13.70 -0.97
N THR A 122 -18.69 -13.28 -0.08
CA THR A 122 -19.83 -12.42 -0.43
C THR A 122 -19.49 -11.00 -0.02
N SER A 123 -19.52 -10.08 -0.98
CA SER A 123 -19.21 -8.67 -0.73
C SER A 123 -20.12 -8.08 0.34
N LEU A 124 -19.55 -7.32 1.28
CA LEU A 124 -20.32 -6.57 2.28
C LEU A 124 -21.01 -5.35 1.68
N ALA A 125 -20.44 -4.77 0.62
CA ALA A 125 -20.99 -3.58 -0.02
C ALA A 125 -22.17 -3.91 -0.95
N THR A 126 -22.09 -5.02 -1.70
CA THR A 126 -23.07 -5.35 -2.75
C THR A 126 -23.89 -6.61 -2.45
N ASN A 127 -23.50 -7.41 -1.46
CA ASN A 127 -24.06 -8.73 -1.17
C ASN A 127 -24.00 -9.71 -2.36
N LEU A 128 -23.09 -9.47 -3.31
CA LEU A 128 -22.85 -10.36 -4.44
C LEU A 128 -21.77 -11.40 -4.09
N PRO A 129 -21.96 -12.68 -4.48
CA PRO A 129 -20.93 -13.70 -4.29
C PRO A 129 -19.80 -13.53 -5.29
N CYS A 130 -18.58 -13.76 -4.83
CA CYS A 130 -17.35 -13.85 -5.60
C CYS A 130 -16.68 -15.20 -5.34
N LYS A 131 -16.19 -15.83 -6.41
CA LYS A 131 -15.46 -17.09 -6.35
C LYS A 131 -13.97 -16.82 -6.50
N HIS A 132 -13.16 -17.40 -5.63
CA HIS A 132 -11.71 -17.17 -5.63
C HIS A 132 -11.02 -17.76 -6.85
N ASP A 133 -11.31 -19.02 -7.20
CA ASP A 133 -10.57 -19.74 -8.24
C ASP A 133 -10.53 -18.97 -9.58
N PRO A 134 -11.66 -18.42 -10.10
CA PRO A 134 -11.61 -17.62 -11.32
C PRO A 134 -10.74 -16.35 -11.22
N VAL A 135 -10.70 -15.70 -10.05
CA VAL A 135 -9.86 -14.52 -9.81
C VAL A 135 -8.39 -14.93 -9.78
N TYR A 136 -8.07 -15.99 -9.03
CA TYR A 136 -6.72 -16.52 -8.91
C TYR A 136 -6.15 -16.93 -10.28
N ASP A 137 -6.88 -17.74 -11.03
CA ASP A 137 -6.45 -18.26 -12.33
C ASP A 137 -6.24 -17.14 -13.35
N ALA A 138 -7.10 -16.12 -13.35
CA ALA A 138 -7.03 -15.03 -14.32
C ALA A 138 -5.97 -13.97 -13.97
N GLN A 139 -5.76 -13.67 -12.68
CA GLN A 139 -4.98 -12.50 -12.26
C GLN A 139 -3.65 -12.87 -11.59
N ILE A 140 -3.66 -13.87 -10.69
CA ILE A 140 -2.50 -14.18 -9.84
C ILE A 140 -1.63 -15.27 -10.48
N TYR A 141 -2.23 -16.37 -10.90
CA TYR A 141 -1.48 -17.51 -11.46
C TYR A 141 -0.55 -17.13 -12.62
N PRO A 142 -0.94 -16.25 -13.58
CA PRO A 142 -0.08 -15.89 -14.71
C PRO A 142 1.24 -15.21 -14.35
N VAL A 143 1.38 -14.66 -13.14
CA VAL A 143 2.62 -14.01 -12.69
C VAL A 143 3.50 -14.91 -11.81
N LEU A 144 3.02 -16.11 -11.48
CA LEU A 144 3.74 -17.09 -10.66
C LEU A 144 4.51 -18.13 -11.49
N VAL A 145 4.16 -18.27 -12.77
CA VAL A 145 4.68 -19.31 -13.69
C VAL A 145 5.81 -18.82 -14.58
#